data_AF-A0A1B6M317-F1
#
_entry.id   AF-A0A1B6M317-F1
#
_cell.length_a   1.000
_cell.length_b   1.000
_cell.length_c   1.000
_cell.angle_alpha   90.00
_cell.angle_beta   90.00
_cell.angle_gamma   90.00
#
_symmetry.space_group_name_H-M   'P 1'
#
loop_
_entity.id
_entity.type
_entity.pdbx_description
1 polymer ?
#
loop_
_entity_poly.entity_id
_entity_poly.type
_entity_poly.pdbx_seq_one_letter_code
_entity_poly.pdbx_strand_id
1 'polypeptide(L)'
;NDTLDALKISAMARGKPLMTGITTDDGIIRFIIDDFWKQGESHLADCIPRRTRDKISEAKRELIRQDIQDRYFPDTFDEDKVMNLLRLYTDTLFGYPMAKMSTYFANLTYGYVFQYYGSWSRPSPFPYQLVAHGAEISYLFYYTNRSLPLESCSLNQANLAINKQMVKWWTTFAKSGYPDPQWPTVSNSGYMVINFPTSFMNSSTF
;
A
#
# COMPACT_ATOMS: atom_id res chain seq x y z
N ASN A 1 -25.17 -12.94 -12.38
CA ASN A 1 -25.64 -11.72 -11.67
C ASN A 1 -24.41 -11.07 -11.04
N ASP A 2 -23.33 -10.94 -11.82
CA ASP A 2 -21.94 -10.97 -11.30
C ASP A 2 -21.24 -9.63 -11.52
N THR A 3 -22.00 -8.53 -11.43
CA THR A 3 -21.41 -7.19 -11.47
C THR A 3 -20.63 -6.94 -10.17
N LEU A 4 -19.60 -6.09 -10.24
CA LEU A 4 -18.81 -5.71 -9.05
C LEU A 4 -19.72 -5.16 -7.93
N ASP A 5 -20.76 -4.40 -8.29
CA ASP A 5 -21.70 -3.85 -7.31
C ASP A 5 -22.53 -4.93 -6.62
N ALA A 6 -23.01 -5.94 -7.37
CA ALA A 6 -23.72 -7.07 -6.80
C ALA A 6 -22.82 -7.89 -5.86
N LEU A 7 -21.55 -8.10 -6.23
CA LEU A 7 -20.56 -8.79 -5.39
C LEU A 7 -20.27 -8.00 -4.11
N LYS A 8 -20.16 -6.67 -4.19
CA LYS A 8 -19.96 -5.79 -3.03
C LYS A 8 -21.15 -5.81 -2.07
N ILE A 9 -22.38 -5.76 -2.58
CA ILE A 9 -23.61 -5.87 -1.78
C ILE A 9 -23.65 -7.24 -1.08
N SER A 10 -23.38 -8.32 -1.82
CA SER A 10 -23.34 -9.66 -1.25
C SER A 10 -22.26 -9.82 -0.17
N ALA A 11 -21.08 -9.24 -0.39
CA ALA A 11 -20.01 -9.23 0.61
C ALA A 11 -20.40 -8.44 1.88
N MET A 12 -21.04 -7.28 1.71
CA MET A 12 -21.55 -6.49 2.83
C MET A 12 -22.58 -7.27 3.64
N ALA A 13 -23.52 -7.94 2.97
CA ALA A 13 -24.54 -8.75 3.61
C ALA A 13 -23.96 -9.93 4.42
N ARG A 14 -22.80 -10.48 4.02
CA ARG A 14 -22.10 -11.51 4.81
C ARG A 14 -21.46 -10.97 6.09
N GLY A 15 -21.19 -9.66 6.17
CA GLY A 15 -20.69 -8.99 7.38
C GLY A 15 -19.38 -9.54 7.91
N LYS A 16 -18.53 -10.15 7.07
CA LYS A 16 -17.26 -10.74 7.51
C LYS A 16 -16.20 -9.63 7.66
N PRO A 17 -15.48 -9.58 8.79
CA PRO A 17 -14.38 -8.65 8.96
C PRO A 17 -13.30 -8.83 7.88
N LEU A 18 -12.66 -7.73 7.51
CA LEU A 18 -11.55 -7.69 6.56
C LEU A 18 -10.33 -7.07 7.25
N MET A 19 -9.15 -7.63 7.01
CA MET A 19 -7.89 -6.97 7.31
C MET A 19 -7.08 -6.84 6.02
N THR A 20 -6.59 -5.63 5.74
CA THR A 20 -5.90 -5.33 4.49
C THR A 20 -4.95 -4.15 4.67
N GLY A 21 -3.95 -4.05 3.81
CA GLY A 21 -3.01 -2.94 3.84
C GLY A 21 -2.13 -2.89 2.61
N ILE A 22 -1.28 -1.88 2.60
CA ILE A 22 -0.27 -1.59 1.57
C ILE A 22 1.07 -1.29 2.25
N THR A 23 2.15 -1.29 1.48
CA THR A 23 3.42 -0.67 1.92
C THR A 23 3.52 0.77 1.42
N THR A 24 4.38 1.58 2.02
CA THR A 24 4.51 3.00 1.61
C THR A 24 5.06 3.19 0.20
N ASP A 25 5.74 2.19 -0.35
CA ASP A 25 6.45 2.26 -1.63
C ASP A 25 6.09 1.07 -2.54
N ASP A 26 4.85 0.57 -2.46
CA ASP A 26 4.34 -0.55 -3.26
C ASP A 26 4.54 -0.33 -4.78
N GLY A 27 4.46 0.92 -5.24
CA GLY A 27 4.62 1.31 -6.64
C GLY A 27 5.98 0.93 -7.24
N ILE A 28 6.99 0.65 -6.41
CA ILE A 28 8.32 0.23 -6.86
C ILE A 28 8.28 -1.07 -7.66
N ILE A 29 7.20 -1.86 -7.53
CA ILE A 29 6.98 -3.04 -8.36
C ILE A 29 7.03 -2.69 -9.85
N ARG A 30 6.59 -1.50 -10.25
CA ARG A 30 6.62 -1.08 -11.65
C ARG A 30 8.05 -0.91 -12.17
N PHE A 31 8.99 -0.59 -11.30
CA PHE A 31 10.38 -0.28 -11.68
C PHE A 31 11.22 -1.56 -11.83
N ILE A 32 10.83 -2.63 -11.16
CA ILE A 32 11.56 -3.90 -11.21
C ILE A 32 11.12 -4.82 -12.35
N ILE A 33 10.01 -4.49 -13.04
CA ILE A 33 9.46 -5.30 -14.14
C ILE A 33 10.18 -4.99 -15.46
N ASP A 34 10.28 -3.71 -15.81
CA ASP A 34 10.85 -3.22 -17.06
C ASP A 34 11.25 -1.74 -16.92
N ASP A 35 11.91 -1.16 -17.92
CA ASP A 35 12.32 0.25 -17.94
C ASP A 35 11.22 1.22 -18.41
N PHE A 36 10.01 0.73 -18.72
CA PHE A 36 8.91 1.56 -19.22
C PHE A 36 8.42 2.56 -18.17
N TRP A 37 8.70 2.31 -16.88
CA TRP A 37 8.38 3.27 -15.81
C TRP A 37 8.99 4.66 -16.07
N LYS A 38 10.16 4.73 -16.74
CA LYS A 38 10.85 5.99 -17.11
C LYS A 38 10.01 6.87 -18.03
N GLN A 39 9.04 6.30 -18.73
CA GLN A 39 8.12 7.03 -19.61
C GLN A 39 6.82 7.44 -18.91
N GLY A 40 6.66 7.17 -17.61
CA GLY A 40 5.39 7.34 -16.91
C GLY A 40 4.84 8.78 -16.97
N GLU A 41 5.70 9.79 -16.91
CA GLU A 41 5.30 11.20 -17.04
C GLU A 41 4.75 11.54 -18.44
N SER A 42 5.29 10.92 -19.49
CA SER A 42 4.78 11.09 -20.85
C SER A 42 3.44 10.39 -21.08
N HIS A 43 3.06 9.45 -20.20
CA HIS A 43 1.87 8.60 -20.34
C HIS A 43 0.90 8.72 -19.15
N LEU A 44 0.80 9.89 -18.51
CA LEU A 44 -0.05 10.08 -17.32
C LEU A 44 -1.53 9.77 -17.56
N ALA A 45 -2.02 9.90 -18.79
CA ALA A 45 -3.40 9.52 -19.13
C ALA A 45 -3.66 8.01 -18.97
N ASP A 46 -2.62 7.16 -18.99
CA ASP A 46 -2.73 5.72 -18.74
C ASP A 46 -2.88 5.39 -17.26
N CYS A 47 -2.58 6.33 -16.36
CA CYS A 47 -2.84 6.20 -14.93
C CYS A 47 -4.33 6.38 -14.59
N ILE A 48 -5.14 6.87 -15.52
CA ILE A 48 -6.59 6.93 -15.37
C ILE A 48 -7.14 5.50 -15.42
N PRO A 49 -7.93 5.05 -14.41
CA PRO A 49 -8.50 3.71 -14.41
C PRO A 49 -9.23 3.41 -15.73
N ARG A 50 -8.84 2.32 -16.42
CA ARG A 50 -9.33 1.98 -17.78
C ARG A 50 -10.85 2.07 -17.92
N ARG A 51 -11.61 1.54 -16.94
CA ARG A 51 -13.08 1.60 -16.92
C ARG A 51 -13.65 3.02 -16.98
N THR A 52 -12.94 4.00 -16.44
CA THR A 52 -13.30 5.42 -16.50
C THR A 52 -12.74 6.03 -17.78
N ARG A 53 -11.44 5.84 -18.05
CA ARG A 53 -10.73 6.36 -19.22
C ARG A 53 -11.50 6.07 -20.51
N ASP A 54 -11.91 4.82 -20.72
CA ASP A 54 -12.54 4.37 -21.95
C ASP A 54 -13.98 4.93 -22.14
N LYS A 55 -14.57 5.52 -21.10
CA LYS A 55 -15.93 6.12 -21.13
C LYS A 55 -15.95 7.64 -21.21
N ILE A 56 -14.81 8.30 -21.02
CA ILE A 56 -14.71 9.76 -21.04
C ILE A 56 -14.10 10.26 -22.35
N SER A 57 -14.48 11.46 -22.76
CA SER A 57 -13.94 12.16 -23.93
C SER A 57 -12.44 12.42 -23.78
N GLU A 58 -11.73 12.55 -24.90
CA GLU A 58 -10.32 12.94 -24.95
C GLU A 58 -10.03 14.25 -24.18
N ALA A 59 -10.84 15.29 -24.38
CA ALA A 59 -10.70 16.55 -23.65
C ALA A 59 -10.75 16.36 -22.11
N LYS A 60 -11.62 15.47 -21.63
CA LYS A 60 -11.70 15.13 -20.19
C LYS A 60 -10.51 14.29 -19.73
N ARG A 61 -9.98 13.40 -20.57
CA ARG A 61 -8.74 12.65 -20.26
C ARG A 61 -7.57 13.62 -20.11
N GLU A 62 -7.47 14.62 -20.98
CA GLU A 62 -6.40 15.61 -20.93
C GLU A 62 -6.47 16.49 -19.67
N LEU A 63 -7.67 16.91 -19.27
CA LEU A 63 -7.85 17.62 -18.00
C LEU A 63 -7.39 16.77 -16.80
N ILE A 64 -7.77 15.49 -16.74
CA ILE A 64 -7.34 14.59 -15.66
C ILE A 64 -5.83 14.34 -15.74
N ARG A 65 -5.25 14.23 -16.95
CA ARG A 65 -3.81 14.10 -17.15
C ARG A 65 -3.08 15.30 -16.54
N GLN A 66 -3.56 16.52 -16.77
CA GLN A 66 -3.01 17.73 -16.15
C GLN A 66 -3.17 17.71 -14.63
N ASP A 67 -4.34 17.33 -14.11
CA ASP A 67 -4.55 17.19 -12.65
C ASP A 67 -3.54 16.20 -12.02
N ILE A 68 -3.25 15.09 -12.70
CA ILE A 68 -2.24 14.10 -12.26
C ILE A 68 -0.84 14.73 -12.30
N GLN A 69 -0.50 15.45 -13.38
CA GLN A 69 0.80 16.09 -13.51
C GLN A 69 1.02 17.09 -12.37
N ASP A 70 0.06 18.00 -12.14
CA ASP A 70 0.13 19.02 -11.11
C ASP A 70 0.24 18.42 -9.71
N ARG A 71 -0.39 17.26 -9.48
CA ARG A 71 -0.39 16.58 -8.18
C ARG A 71 0.90 15.84 -7.87
N TYR A 72 1.50 15.18 -8.86
CA TYR A 72 2.63 14.26 -8.65
C TYR A 72 3.97 14.80 -9.12
N PHE A 73 3.99 15.79 -9.99
CA PHE A 73 5.19 16.40 -10.56
C PHE A 73 5.24 17.90 -10.25
N PRO A 74 5.10 18.33 -8.98
CA PRO A 74 5.33 19.73 -8.64
C PRO A 74 6.79 20.06 -8.96
N ASP A 75 7.03 21.19 -9.63
CA ASP A 75 8.34 21.65 -10.13
C ASP A 75 9.47 21.51 -9.09
N THR A 76 10.09 20.33 -9.07
CA THR A 76 11.14 19.94 -8.13
C THR A 76 12.26 19.25 -8.88
N PHE A 77 13.49 19.57 -8.49
CA PHE A 77 14.71 19.00 -9.04
C PHE A 77 14.84 17.53 -8.58
N ASP A 78 14.23 16.64 -9.36
CA ASP A 78 14.42 15.19 -9.37
C ASP A 78 14.65 14.85 -10.85
N GLU A 79 15.91 14.70 -11.26
CA GLU A 79 16.31 14.58 -12.67
C GLU A 79 15.64 13.38 -13.35
N ASP A 80 15.49 12.27 -12.61
CA ASP A 80 14.86 11.04 -13.09
C ASP A 80 13.38 10.91 -12.68
N LYS A 81 12.85 11.87 -11.90
CA LYS A 81 11.47 11.89 -11.36
C LYS A 81 11.10 10.59 -10.63
N VAL A 82 12.09 9.88 -10.08
CA VAL A 82 11.93 8.54 -9.49
C VAL A 82 10.91 8.56 -8.37
N MET A 83 10.99 9.53 -7.46
CA MET A 83 10.10 9.58 -6.30
C MET A 83 8.68 10.01 -6.68
N ASN A 84 8.55 10.84 -7.71
CA ASN A 84 7.26 11.29 -8.24
C ASN A 84 6.50 10.11 -8.88
N LEU A 85 7.20 9.35 -9.73
CA LEU A 85 6.68 8.15 -10.37
C LEU A 85 6.37 7.05 -9.35
N LEU A 86 7.24 6.85 -8.36
CA LEU A 86 6.99 5.89 -7.28
C LEU A 86 5.70 6.20 -6.52
N ARG A 87 5.47 7.47 -6.15
CA ARG A 87 4.23 7.90 -5.48
C ARG A 87 3.01 7.68 -6.37
N LEU A 88 3.09 8.09 -7.64
CA LEU A 88 2.02 7.89 -8.62
C LEU A 88 1.65 6.41 -8.75
N TYR A 89 2.63 5.52 -8.90
CA TYR A 89 2.37 4.09 -9.04
C TYR A 89 1.89 3.45 -7.73
N THR A 90 2.37 3.90 -6.58
CA THR A 90 1.87 3.44 -5.28
C THR A 90 0.38 3.75 -5.15
N ASP A 91 -0.02 4.98 -5.45
CA ASP A 91 -1.42 5.40 -5.37
C ASP A 91 -2.29 4.71 -6.43
N THR A 92 -1.86 4.67 -7.69
CA THR A 92 -2.69 4.16 -8.79
C THR A 92 -2.85 2.64 -8.78
N LEU A 93 -1.81 1.90 -8.40
CA LEU A 93 -1.82 0.43 -8.43
C LEU A 93 -2.31 -0.18 -7.10
N PHE A 94 -2.09 0.47 -5.97
CA PHE A 94 -2.34 -0.11 -4.64
C PHE A 94 -3.18 0.80 -3.74
N GLY A 95 -2.73 2.02 -3.49
CA GLY A 95 -3.33 2.95 -2.52
C GLY A 95 -4.80 3.26 -2.81
N TYR A 96 -5.10 3.76 -4.01
CA TYR A 96 -6.47 4.09 -4.42
C TYR A 96 -7.39 2.86 -4.47
N PRO A 97 -7.03 1.73 -5.11
CA PRO A 97 -7.86 0.51 -5.04
C PRO A 97 -8.13 0.03 -3.62
N MET A 98 -7.11 0.04 -2.74
CA MET A 98 -7.25 -0.32 -1.33
C MET A 98 -8.21 0.63 -0.62
N ALA A 99 -8.02 1.95 -0.78
CA ALA A 99 -8.87 2.97 -0.18
C ALA A 99 -10.32 2.85 -0.64
N LYS A 100 -10.57 2.62 -1.93
CA LYS A 100 -11.94 2.42 -2.46
C LYS A 100 -12.63 1.19 -1.87
N MET A 101 -11.88 0.11 -1.63
CA MET A 101 -12.42 -1.11 -1.03
C MET A 101 -12.66 -0.92 0.46
N SER A 102 -11.65 -0.44 1.19
CA SER A 102 -11.67 -0.30 2.64
C SER A 102 -12.71 0.73 3.09
N THR A 103 -12.88 1.85 2.38
CA THR A 103 -13.90 2.86 2.68
C THR A 103 -15.31 2.35 2.43
N TYR A 104 -15.53 1.53 1.40
CA TYR A 104 -16.83 0.91 1.18
C TYR A 104 -17.22 -0.05 2.32
N PHE A 105 -16.23 -0.76 2.88
CA PHE A 105 -16.39 -1.68 4.01
C PHE A 105 -15.87 -1.09 5.32
N ALA A 106 -15.94 0.23 5.52
CA ALA A 106 -15.20 0.93 6.57
C ALA A 106 -15.48 0.42 7.99
N ASN A 107 -16.71 0.01 8.27
CA ASN A 107 -17.12 -0.52 9.58
C ASN A 107 -16.68 -1.97 9.84
N LEU A 108 -16.21 -2.68 8.80
CA LEU A 108 -15.79 -4.09 8.87
C LEU A 108 -14.28 -4.26 8.59
N THR A 109 -13.61 -3.19 8.16
CA THR A 109 -12.23 -3.25 7.68
C THR A 109 -11.26 -2.72 8.72
N TYR A 110 -10.21 -3.49 8.99
CA TYR A 110 -9.01 -3.07 9.72
C TYR A 110 -7.91 -2.82 8.70
N GLY A 111 -7.60 -1.54 8.47
CA GLY A 111 -6.62 -1.13 7.48
C GLY A 111 -5.24 -0.90 8.10
N TYR A 112 -4.16 -1.20 7.37
CA TYR A 112 -2.80 -0.76 7.71
C TYR A 112 -2.02 -0.17 6.53
N VAL A 113 -1.02 0.64 6.86
CA VAL A 113 0.08 1.06 6.00
C VAL A 113 1.38 0.59 6.64
N PHE A 114 2.08 -0.33 5.98
CA PHE A 114 3.37 -0.83 6.46
C PHE A 114 4.48 0.13 6.02
N GLN A 115 5.12 0.77 7.00
CA GLN A 115 6.14 1.81 6.81
C GLN A 115 7.47 1.46 7.51
N TYR A 116 7.54 0.31 8.17
CA TYR A 116 8.74 -0.09 8.89
C TYR A 116 9.84 -0.49 7.91
N TYR A 117 10.89 0.33 7.82
CA TYR A 117 12.11 0.01 7.09
C TYR A 117 13.08 -0.76 7.98
N GLY A 118 13.03 -2.09 7.92
CA GLY A 118 13.97 -2.96 8.62
C GLY A 118 14.69 -3.92 7.68
N SER A 119 15.79 -4.49 8.17
CA SER A 119 16.73 -5.28 7.35
C SER A 119 16.17 -6.62 6.83
N TRP A 120 14.99 -7.04 7.26
CA TRP A 120 14.30 -8.21 6.69
C TRP A 120 13.48 -7.86 5.43
N SER A 121 13.32 -6.57 5.14
CA SER A 121 12.75 -6.07 3.89
C SER A 121 13.73 -6.29 2.73
N ARG A 122 13.20 -6.33 1.50
CA ARG A 122 14.05 -6.38 0.31
C ARG A 122 14.77 -5.03 0.14
N PRO A 123 16.10 -5.01 -0.09
CA PRO A 123 16.80 -3.76 -0.39
C PRO A 123 16.30 -3.17 -1.71
N SER A 124 16.17 -1.85 -1.74
CA SER A 124 15.83 -1.10 -2.95
C SER A 124 16.97 -1.21 -3.98
N PRO A 125 16.67 -1.37 -5.28
CA PRO A 125 17.67 -1.24 -6.33
C PRO A 125 18.09 0.24 -6.56
N PHE A 126 17.41 1.19 -5.92
CA PHE A 126 17.70 2.62 -5.99
C PHE A 126 18.32 3.11 -4.68
N PRO A 127 19.02 4.26 -4.68
CA PRO A 127 19.67 4.82 -3.48
C PRO A 127 18.67 5.43 -2.46
N TYR A 128 17.46 4.89 -2.37
CA TYR A 128 16.40 5.33 -1.47
C TYR A 128 16.04 4.22 -0.48
N GLN A 129 15.75 4.62 0.76
CA GLN A 129 15.19 3.72 1.77
C GLN A 129 13.70 3.53 1.51
N LEU A 130 13.36 2.48 0.76
CA LEU A 130 11.99 2.19 0.35
C LEU A 130 11.43 1.00 1.11
N VAL A 131 10.17 1.09 1.50
CA VAL A 131 9.38 -0.02 2.02
C VAL A 131 8.60 -0.62 0.86
N ALA A 132 9.33 -1.41 0.08
CA ALA A 132 8.87 -1.97 -1.19
C ALA A 132 7.69 -2.93 -1.05
N HIS A 133 7.05 -3.23 -2.19
CA HIS A 133 6.00 -4.24 -2.26
C HIS A 133 6.41 -5.57 -1.64
N GLY A 134 5.61 -6.03 -0.67
CA GLY A 134 5.84 -7.26 0.07
C GLY A 134 6.92 -7.17 1.15
N ALA A 135 7.41 -5.98 1.51
CA ALA A 135 8.38 -5.80 2.60
C ALA A 135 7.88 -6.36 3.94
N GLU A 136 6.57 -6.31 4.19
CA GLU A 136 5.92 -6.82 5.39
C GLU A 136 5.88 -8.36 5.46
N ILE A 137 6.00 -9.05 4.32
CA ILE A 137 5.83 -10.50 4.23
C ILE A 137 6.90 -11.23 5.05
N SER A 138 8.15 -10.76 5.03
CA SER A 138 9.24 -11.32 5.85
C SER A 138 9.01 -11.17 7.37
N TYR A 139 8.09 -10.29 7.77
CA TYR A 139 7.68 -10.11 9.16
C TYR A 139 6.46 -10.95 9.54
N LEU A 140 5.77 -11.57 8.57
CA LEU A 140 4.72 -12.56 8.82
C LEU A 140 5.22 -13.99 8.68
N PHE A 141 6.02 -14.23 7.65
CA PHE A 141 6.57 -15.54 7.32
C PHE A 141 8.09 -15.46 7.34
N TYR A 142 8.72 -16.38 8.06
CA TYR A 142 10.16 -16.53 7.99
C TYR A 142 10.59 -16.85 6.57
N TYR A 143 11.54 -16.08 6.06
CA TYR A 143 12.06 -16.26 4.72
C TYR A 143 13.57 -16.48 4.78
N THR A 144 14.00 -17.68 4.42
CA THR A 144 15.41 -18.08 4.33
C THR A 144 16.13 -17.08 3.41
N ASN A 145 17.14 -16.37 3.92
CA ASN A 145 17.88 -15.25 3.30
C ASN A 145 17.36 -13.82 3.56
N ARG A 146 16.29 -13.64 4.33
CA ARG A 146 15.82 -12.30 4.76
C ARG A 146 15.72 -12.20 6.26
N SER A 147 15.07 -13.17 6.89
CA SER A 147 14.84 -13.20 8.33
C SER A 147 16.10 -13.63 9.10
N LEU A 148 17.21 -12.92 8.88
CA LEU A 148 18.54 -13.26 9.35
C LEU A 148 18.92 -12.50 10.64
N PRO A 149 19.85 -13.05 11.44
CA PRO A 149 20.56 -12.31 12.47
C PRO A 149 21.31 -11.09 11.91
N LEU A 150 21.82 -10.23 12.80
CA LEU A 150 22.76 -9.18 12.45
C LEU A 150 24.11 -9.80 12.03
N GLU A 151 24.94 -9.03 11.31
CA GLU A 151 26.30 -9.47 10.92
C GLU A 151 27.18 -9.84 12.12
N SER A 152 26.90 -9.25 13.29
CA SER A 152 27.52 -9.60 14.56
C SER A 152 27.07 -10.96 15.13
N CYS A 153 26.33 -11.76 14.37
CA CYS A 153 25.69 -13.02 14.79
C CYS A 153 24.69 -12.87 15.95
N SER A 154 24.32 -11.64 16.32
CA SER A 154 23.31 -11.37 17.34
C SER A 154 21.90 -11.31 16.73
N LEU A 155 20.89 -11.62 17.55
CA LEU A 155 19.50 -11.53 17.11
C LEU A 155 19.13 -10.08 16.75
N ASN A 156 18.44 -9.91 15.61
CA ASN A 156 17.88 -8.61 15.24
C ASN A 156 16.59 -8.34 16.04
N GLN A 157 16.75 -7.81 17.26
CA GLN A 157 15.64 -7.60 18.20
C GLN A 157 14.56 -6.65 17.65
N ALA A 158 14.95 -5.63 16.90
CA ALA A 158 14.01 -4.70 16.29
C ALA A 158 13.09 -5.44 15.31
N ASN A 159 13.65 -6.18 14.33
CA ASN A 159 12.85 -6.95 13.39
C ASN A 159 12.01 -8.04 14.07
N LEU A 160 12.56 -8.69 15.10
CA LEU A 160 11.84 -9.69 15.89
C LEU A 160 10.63 -9.08 16.62
N ALA A 161 10.73 -7.85 17.11
CA ALA A 161 9.60 -7.16 17.74
C ALA A 161 8.47 -6.90 16.74
N ILE A 162 8.80 -6.42 15.53
CA ILE A 162 7.82 -6.25 14.44
C ILE A 162 7.20 -7.59 14.06
N ASN A 163 8.01 -8.63 13.88
CA ASN A 163 7.55 -9.97 13.53
C ASN A 163 6.57 -10.52 14.57
N LYS A 164 6.93 -10.46 15.86
CA LYS A 164 6.06 -10.90 16.95
C LYS A 164 4.72 -10.17 16.92
N GLN A 165 4.75 -8.86 16.68
CA GLN A 165 3.54 -8.05 16.66
C GLN A 165 2.68 -8.30 15.41
N MET A 166 3.29 -8.41 14.22
CA MET A 166 2.62 -8.76 12.97
C MET A 166 1.95 -10.13 13.06
N VAL A 167 2.67 -11.14 13.53
CA VAL A 167 2.11 -12.49 13.76
C VAL A 167 0.98 -12.45 14.79
N LYS A 168 1.13 -11.69 15.88
CA LYS A 168 0.06 -11.51 16.87
C LYS A 168 -1.20 -10.91 16.25
N TRP A 169 -1.09 -9.80 15.51
CA TRP A 169 -2.25 -9.15 14.88
C TRP A 169 -2.96 -10.05 13.88
N TRP A 170 -2.22 -10.67 12.95
CA TRP A 170 -2.81 -11.55 11.94
C TRP A 170 -3.43 -12.81 12.54
N THR A 171 -2.81 -13.41 13.56
CA THR A 171 -3.39 -14.60 14.20
C THR A 171 -4.56 -14.27 15.12
N THR A 172 -4.55 -13.11 15.80
CA THR A 172 -5.72 -12.65 16.57
C THR A 172 -6.90 -12.36 15.66
N PHE A 173 -6.65 -11.69 14.53
CA PHE A 173 -7.67 -11.45 13.51
C PHE A 173 -8.26 -12.76 12.98
N ALA A 174 -7.43 -13.75 12.66
CA ALA A 174 -7.90 -15.05 12.20
C ALA A 174 -8.79 -15.78 13.24
N LYS A 175 -8.50 -15.63 14.54
CA LYS A 175 -9.25 -16.28 15.62
C LYS A 175 -10.56 -15.58 15.96
N SER A 176 -10.58 -14.25 15.89
CA SER A 176 -11.62 -13.43 16.53
C SER A 176 -12.28 -12.41 15.62
N GLY A 177 -11.74 -12.19 14.41
CA GLY A 177 -12.24 -11.19 13.47
C GLY A 177 -11.80 -9.75 13.75
N TYR A 178 -10.94 -9.52 14.75
CA TYR A 178 -10.31 -8.21 15.01
C TYR A 178 -8.83 -8.39 15.40
N PRO A 179 -7.89 -7.52 14.97
CA PRO A 179 -6.47 -7.75 15.17
C PRO A 179 -5.96 -7.38 16.57
N ASP A 180 -6.49 -6.33 17.18
CA ASP A 180 -6.15 -5.86 18.54
C ASP A 180 -7.24 -4.93 19.07
N PRO A 181 -7.54 -4.89 20.38
CA PRO A 181 -8.50 -3.95 20.95
C PRO A 181 -8.19 -2.47 20.68
N GLN A 182 -6.92 -2.12 20.50
CA GLN A 182 -6.48 -0.75 20.19
C GLN A 182 -6.42 -0.46 18.70
N TRP A 183 -6.79 -1.42 17.85
CA TRP A 183 -6.79 -1.27 16.40
C TRP A 183 -8.23 -1.13 15.91
N PRO A 184 -8.73 0.10 15.76
CA PRO A 184 -10.10 0.36 15.33
C PRO A 184 -10.29 0.10 13.83
N THR A 185 -11.55 0.01 13.42
CA THR A 185 -11.92 -0.10 12.00
C THR A 185 -11.62 1.21 11.25
N VAL A 186 -11.54 1.12 9.92
CA VAL A 186 -11.27 2.25 9.02
C VAL A 186 -12.24 3.41 9.23
N SER A 187 -13.50 3.12 9.56
CA SER A 187 -14.51 4.12 9.89
C SER A 187 -14.15 5.03 11.07
N ASN A 188 -13.37 4.52 12.02
CA ASN A 188 -13.14 5.16 13.31
C ASN A 188 -11.79 5.89 13.38
N SER A 189 -10.75 5.39 12.68
CA SER A 189 -9.42 6.02 12.73
C SER A 189 -8.59 5.88 11.45
N GLY A 190 -9.17 5.39 10.34
CA GLY A 190 -8.44 5.17 9.10
C GLY A 190 -7.51 3.95 9.16
N TYR A 191 -6.22 4.15 8.90
CA TYR A 191 -5.23 3.08 8.75
C TYR A 191 -4.22 3.08 9.91
N MET A 192 -3.92 1.90 10.45
CA MET A 192 -2.79 1.71 11.35
C MET A 192 -1.48 1.85 10.58
N VAL A 193 -0.63 2.80 10.96
CA VAL A 193 0.70 2.96 10.41
C VAL A 193 1.68 2.12 11.22
N ILE A 194 2.32 1.17 10.56
CA ILE A 194 3.26 0.24 11.17
C ILE A 194 4.69 0.75 10.91
N ASN A 195 5.17 1.65 11.77
CA ASN A 195 6.51 2.27 11.73
C ASN A 195 7.32 2.18 13.04
N PHE A 196 6.71 1.70 14.13
CA PHE A 196 7.25 1.44 15.48
C PHE A 196 8.02 2.60 16.16
N PRO A 197 7.38 3.30 17.12
CA PRO A 197 6.03 3.06 17.64
C PRO A 197 4.97 3.27 16.55
N THR A 198 3.87 2.52 16.60
CA THR A 198 2.77 2.63 15.64
C THR A 198 2.05 3.96 15.76
N SER A 199 1.42 4.40 14.67
CA SER A 199 0.59 5.61 14.60
C SER A 199 -0.65 5.38 13.73
N PHE A 200 -1.47 6.41 13.49
CA PHE A 200 -2.66 6.31 12.64
C PHE A 200 -2.61 7.33 11.49
N MET A 201 -3.11 6.92 10.33
CA MET A 201 -3.27 7.74 9.12
C MET A 201 -4.75 7.84 8.75
N ASN A 202 -5.21 9.03 8.38
CA ASN A 202 -6.61 9.25 8.01
C ASN A 202 -6.96 8.50 6.71
N SER A 203 -8.21 8.03 6.58
CA SER A 203 -8.68 7.39 5.36
C SER A 203 -8.72 8.33 4.15
N SER A 204 -8.79 9.64 4.37
CA SER A 204 -8.76 10.68 3.33
C SER A 204 -7.36 11.02 2.80
N THR A 205 -6.31 10.35 3.29
CA THR A 205 -4.93 10.59 2.85
C THR A 205 -4.66 10.03 1.44
N PHE A 206 -5.50 9.10 0.95
CA PHE A 206 -5.43 8.50 -0.39
C PHE A 206 -6.57 8.98 -1.30
#